data_AF-A0A0T6B8B3-F1
#
_entry.id   AF-A0A0T6B8B3-F1
#
_cell.length_a   1.000
_cell.length_b   1.000
_cell.length_c   1.000
_cell.angle_alpha   90.00
_cell.angle_beta   90.00
_cell.angle_gamma   90.00
#
_symmetry.space_group_name_H-M   'P 1'
#
loop_
_entity.id
_entity.type
_entity.pdbx_description
1 polymer ?
#
loop_
_entity_poly.entity_id
_entity_poly.type
_entity_poly.pdbx_seq_one_letter_code
_entity_poly.pdbx_strand_id
1 'polypeptide(L)'
;MKLKRLVTLFGAIVLIFVAGLLYVSRNLSLLPDRGGSIREELNNNNWIHYRDKSSKDDKVVNEKILEERHDIKSPIPLGSTDMIYDASCPIQLDYIPYTQIQMLDVYKDLKFDNPDGGVWKQGWKIEVDEKMWNKEHKLKVFVIPHSHNDPGWVKTFDEYYNAQTRNILNNMVEQLSEDPRRKFIWAEISFFATWWNELDQDGKETVKR
;
A
#
# COMPACT_ATOMS: atom_id res chain seq x y z
N MET A 1 -19.10 50.43 -39.86
CA MET A 1 -17.77 50.31 -39.21
C MET A 1 -17.81 50.15 -37.68
N LYS A 2 -18.81 50.68 -36.96
CA LYS A 2 -18.86 50.65 -35.49
C LYS A 2 -19.25 49.28 -34.89
N LEU A 3 -20.13 48.53 -35.55
CA LEU A 3 -20.62 47.24 -35.05
C LEU A 3 -19.54 46.13 -35.07
N LYS A 4 -18.72 46.07 -36.14
CA LYS A 4 -17.62 45.10 -36.24
C LYS A 4 -16.58 45.27 -35.14
N ARG A 5 -16.27 46.53 -34.77
CA ARG A 5 -15.35 46.86 -33.67
C ARG A 5 -15.91 46.48 -32.30
N LEU A 6 -17.22 46.65 -32.09
CA LEU A 6 -17.90 46.27 -30.85
C LEU A 6 -17.91 44.74 -30.64
N VAL A 7 -18.17 43.98 -31.70
CA VAL A 7 -18.15 42.51 -31.66
C VAL A 7 -16.74 41.98 -31.36
N THR A 8 -15.70 42.55 -31.97
CA THR A 8 -14.31 42.18 -31.65
C THR A 8 -13.91 42.55 -30.22
N LEU A 9 -14.40 43.68 -29.69
CA LEU A 9 -14.10 44.08 -28.31
C LEU A 9 -14.75 43.12 -27.32
N PHE A 10 -16.00 42.74 -27.56
CA PHE A 10 -16.73 41.81 -26.72
C PHE A 10 -16.12 40.41 -26.77
N GLY A 11 -15.72 39.92 -27.95
CA GLY A 11 -15.02 38.64 -28.11
C GLY A 11 -13.68 38.60 -27.36
N ALA A 12 -12.91 39.70 -27.39
CA ALA A 12 -11.65 39.80 -26.66
C ALA A 12 -11.88 39.78 -25.13
N ILE A 13 -12.91 40.45 -24.63
CA ILE A 13 -13.26 40.46 -23.20
C ILE A 13 -13.66 39.06 -22.73
N VAL A 14 -14.48 38.33 -23.52
CA VAL A 14 -14.87 36.95 -23.20
C VAL A 14 -13.65 36.02 -23.17
N LEU A 15 -12.72 36.15 -24.12
CA LEU A 15 -11.48 35.37 -24.13
C LEU A 15 -10.61 35.62 -22.90
N ILE A 16 -10.45 36.89 -22.50
CA ILE A 16 -9.69 37.26 -21.30
C ILE A 16 -10.37 36.71 -20.04
N PHE A 17 -11.69 36.75 -19.98
CA PHE A 17 -12.44 36.22 -18.84
C PHE A 17 -12.31 34.69 -18.72
N VAL A 18 -12.40 33.97 -19.85
CA VAL A 18 -12.19 32.50 -19.89
C VAL A 18 -10.75 32.14 -19.51
N ALA A 19 -9.75 32.88 -20.02
CA ALA A 19 -8.36 32.69 -19.64
C ALA A 19 -8.12 32.96 -18.14
N GLY A 20 -8.77 33.98 -17.58
CA GLY A 20 -8.74 34.28 -16.15
C GLY A 20 -9.36 33.17 -15.30
N LEU A 21 -10.51 32.62 -15.71
CA LEU A 21 -11.14 31.49 -15.03
C LEU A 21 -10.26 30.23 -15.07
N LEU A 22 -9.62 29.95 -16.20
CA LEU A 22 -8.67 28.83 -16.31
C LEU A 22 -7.45 29.04 -15.41
N TYR A 23 -6.90 30.26 -15.38
CA TYR A 23 -5.77 30.60 -14.51
C TYR A 23 -6.12 30.45 -13.02
N VAL A 24 -7.30 30.95 -12.60
CA VAL A 24 -7.78 30.80 -11.23
C VAL A 24 -8.07 29.33 -10.90
N SER A 25 -8.63 28.55 -11.82
CA SER A 25 -8.88 27.11 -11.60
C SER A 25 -7.58 26.30 -11.41
N ARG A 26 -6.50 26.69 -12.10
CA ARG A 26 -5.17 26.10 -11.90
C ARG A 26 -4.60 26.46 -10.52
N ASN A 27 -4.83 27.69 -10.05
CA ASN A 27 -4.36 28.14 -8.74
C ASN A 27 -5.26 27.71 -7.56
N LEU A 28 -6.53 27.37 -7.82
CA LEU A 28 -7.48 26.83 -6.83
C LEU A 28 -7.44 25.29 -6.77
N SER A 29 -6.49 24.67 -7.47
CA SER A 29 -6.09 23.29 -7.21
C SER A 29 -5.40 23.27 -5.84
N LEU A 30 -6.19 23.11 -4.77
CA LEU A 30 -5.76 22.94 -3.38
C LEU A 30 -5.04 21.60 -3.15
N LEU A 31 -4.09 21.25 -4.02
CA LEU A 31 -3.09 20.24 -3.76
C LEU A 31 -1.78 20.97 -3.51
N PRO A 32 -1.14 20.76 -2.34
CA PRO A 32 0.12 21.42 -2.05
C PRO A 32 1.14 21.05 -3.13
N ASP A 33 1.79 22.08 -3.67
CA ASP A 33 2.89 21.96 -4.63
C ASP A 33 4.01 21.14 -3.96
N ARG A 34 4.04 19.83 -4.21
CA ARG A 34 5.10 18.90 -3.80
C ARG A 34 6.29 19.07 -4.75
N GLY A 35 6.86 20.28 -4.77
CA GLY A 35 8.01 20.67 -5.56
C GLY A 35 9.35 20.17 -4.99
N GLY A 36 9.40 18.95 -4.48
CA GLY A 36 10.62 18.29 -4.02
C GLY A 36 11.06 17.20 -4.99
N SER A 37 12.33 17.21 -5.39
CA SER A 37 12.90 16.09 -6.16
C SER A 37 12.88 14.84 -5.28
N ILE A 38 12.19 13.78 -5.72
CA ILE A 38 12.19 12.45 -5.07
C ILE A 38 13.63 11.97 -4.78
N ARG A 39 14.60 12.40 -5.61
CA ARG A 39 16.02 12.08 -5.48
C ARG A 39 16.70 12.75 -4.28
N GLU A 40 16.24 13.93 -3.89
CA GLU A 40 16.75 14.70 -2.75
C GLU A 40 16.17 14.18 -1.43
N GLU A 41 14.91 13.74 -1.44
CA GLU A 41 14.26 13.09 -0.29
C GLU A 41 14.82 11.69 0.00
N LEU A 42 15.19 10.93 -1.03
CA LEU A 42 15.90 9.64 -0.91
C LEU A 42 17.29 9.82 -0.29
N ASN A 43 18.05 10.83 -0.72
CA ASN A 43 19.40 11.07 -0.21
C ASN A 43 19.41 11.55 1.25
N ASN A 44 18.36 12.22 1.71
CA ASN A 44 18.28 12.78 3.05
C ASN A 44 17.66 11.82 4.09
N ASN A 45 17.36 10.56 3.74
CA ASN A 45 16.82 9.53 4.64
C ASN A 45 15.62 9.97 5.51
N ASN A 46 14.86 10.98 5.06
CA ASN A 46 13.73 11.53 5.81
C ASN A 46 12.54 10.57 5.90
N TRP A 47 12.57 9.45 5.16
CA TRP A 47 11.52 8.43 5.14
C TRP A 47 11.68 7.35 6.23
N ILE A 48 12.84 7.27 6.91
CA ILE A 48 13.13 6.17 7.86
C ILE A 48 12.90 6.57 9.33
N HIS A 49 12.42 7.79 9.58
CA HIS A 49 12.05 8.19 10.93
C HIS A 49 10.54 8.41 11.02
N TYR A 50 9.80 7.34 11.32
CA TYR A 50 8.61 7.49 12.15
C TYR A 50 9.10 8.03 13.50
N ARG A 51 9.21 9.35 13.59
CA ARG A 51 9.70 10.04 14.78
C ARG A 51 8.64 9.86 15.85
N ASP A 52 8.85 8.85 16.68
CA ASP A 52 8.07 8.64 17.87
C ASP A 52 8.20 9.88 18.77
N LYS A 53 7.15 10.69 18.80
CA LYS A 53 7.05 11.84 19.70
C LYS A 53 6.87 11.40 21.16
N SER A 54 6.69 10.10 21.45
CA SER A 54 6.51 9.55 22.81
C SER A 54 7.79 9.61 23.67
N SER A 55 8.99 9.59 23.07
CA SER A 55 10.24 9.41 23.84
C SER A 55 10.59 10.52 24.85
N LYS A 56 9.98 11.71 24.75
CA LYS A 56 10.16 12.78 25.76
C LYS A 56 9.17 12.65 26.92
N ASP A 57 7.97 12.15 26.66
CA ASP A 57 6.96 11.96 27.70
C ASP A 57 7.22 10.67 28.49
N ASP A 58 7.77 9.62 27.85
CA ASP A 58 8.11 8.35 28.50
C ASP A 58 9.22 8.46 29.55
N LYS A 59 10.14 9.42 29.40
CA LYS A 59 11.18 9.68 30.41
C LYS A 59 10.61 10.34 31.65
N VAL A 60 9.70 11.30 31.48
CA VAL A 60 9.03 12.00 32.60
C VAL A 60 8.07 11.07 33.34
N VAL A 61 7.40 10.17 32.60
CA VAL A 61 6.49 9.17 33.17
C VAL A 61 7.26 8.10 33.95
N ASN A 62 8.38 7.59 33.43
CA ASN A 62 9.17 6.57 34.13
C ASN A 62 9.88 7.11 35.39
N GLU A 63 10.31 8.38 35.40
CA GLU A 63 10.97 8.98 36.57
C GLU A 63 9.96 9.22 37.70
N LYS A 64 8.72 9.62 37.39
CA LYS A 64 7.63 9.74 38.37
C LYS A 64 7.17 8.40 38.97
N ILE A 65 7.15 7.33 38.16
CA ILE A 65 6.72 6.00 38.60
C ILE A 65 7.74 5.34 39.56
N LEU A 66 9.01 5.74 39.50
CA LEU A 66 10.06 5.23 40.38
C LEU A 66 10.09 5.91 41.75
N GLU A 67 9.70 7.19 41.86
CA GLU A 67 9.60 7.88 43.15
C GLU A 67 8.38 7.43 43.99
N GLU A 68 7.25 7.09 43.37
CA GLU A 68 6.05 6.62 44.10
C GLU A 68 6.15 5.18 44.62
N ARG A 69 7.16 4.40 44.20
CA ARG A 69 7.32 2.98 44.58
C ARG A 69 7.97 2.73 45.94
N HIS A 70 8.35 3.77 46.68
CA HIS A 70 9.10 3.59 47.93
C HIS A 70 8.27 3.51 49.23
N ASP A 71 6.94 3.68 49.19
CA ASP A 71 6.14 3.78 50.42
C ASP A 71 4.91 2.84 50.55
N ILE A 72 4.86 1.70 49.86
CA ILE A 72 3.84 0.68 50.13
C ILE A 72 4.48 -0.55 50.79
N LYS A 73 4.74 -0.44 52.09
CA LYS A 73 4.94 -1.58 52.98
C LYS A 73 3.59 -2.00 53.58
N SER A 74 2.98 -3.06 53.04
CA SER A 74 2.21 -4.06 53.82
C SER A 74 1.58 -5.12 52.90
N PRO A 75 1.52 -6.40 53.32
CA PRO A 75 0.74 -7.41 52.62
C PRO A 75 -0.72 -7.29 53.08
N ILE A 76 -1.60 -6.82 52.20
CA ILE A 76 -3.06 -6.76 52.45
C ILE A 76 -3.68 -8.13 52.07
N PRO A 77 -4.62 -8.67 52.87
CA PRO A 77 -5.06 -10.06 52.77
C PRO A 77 -5.86 -10.33 51.49
N LEU A 78 -5.67 -11.55 50.99
CA LEU A 78 -6.45 -12.21 49.95
C LEU A 78 -7.94 -12.23 50.35
N GLY A 79 -8.72 -11.26 49.87
CA GLY A 79 -10.13 -11.15 50.18
C GLY A 79 -10.81 -10.02 49.41
N SER A 80 -11.47 -10.41 48.31
CA SER A 80 -12.68 -9.76 47.81
C SER A 80 -12.58 -8.27 47.47
N THR A 81 -11.97 -7.96 46.33
CA THR A 81 -12.49 -6.92 45.46
C THR A 81 -12.80 -7.56 44.11
N ASP A 82 -14.10 -7.71 43.85
CA ASP A 82 -14.66 -8.08 42.57
C ASP A 82 -14.15 -7.11 41.50
N MET A 83 -13.07 -7.48 40.81
CA MET A 83 -12.72 -6.88 39.53
C MET A 83 -13.39 -7.69 38.44
N ILE A 84 -14.35 -7.02 37.81
CA ILE A 84 -15.02 -7.37 36.57
C ILE A 84 -13.96 -7.64 35.49
N TYR A 85 -13.50 -8.88 35.41
CA TYR A 85 -12.85 -9.42 34.23
C TYR A 85 -13.53 -10.74 33.93
N ASP A 86 -14.48 -10.64 33.01
CA ASP A 86 -15.01 -11.77 32.28
C ASP A 86 -13.84 -12.63 31.79
N ALA A 87 -13.91 -13.94 32.03
CA ALA A 87 -12.89 -14.94 31.67
C ALA A 87 -12.83 -15.20 30.14
N SER A 88 -13.20 -14.21 29.35
CA SER A 88 -13.35 -14.25 27.89
C SER A 88 -12.34 -13.34 27.15
N CYS A 89 -11.47 -12.63 27.86
CA CYS A 89 -10.66 -11.56 27.26
C CYS A 89 -9.22 -12.02 26.87
N PRO A 90 -8.80 -11.87 25.59
CA PRO A 90 -7.56 -12.45 25.06
C PRO A 90 -6.30 -11.59 25.24
N ILE A 91 -6.40 -10.40 25.84
CA ILE A 91 -5.24 -9.50 25.99
C ILE A 91 -4.50 -9.86 27.27
N GLN A 92 -3.45 -10.67 27.13
CA GLN A 92 -2.52 -11.02 28.20
C GLN A 92 -1.28 -10.14 28.09
N LEU A 93 -1.23 -9.07 28.91
CA LEU A 93 -0.10 -8.13 28.92
C LEU A 93 1.21 -8.75 29.41
N ASP A 94 1.12 -9.80 30.24
CA ASP A 94 2.29 -10.48 30.82
C ASP A 94 2.72 -11.71 30.00
N TYR A 95 2.03 -12.00 28.88
CA TYR A 95 2.33 -13.15 28.04
C TYR A 95 3.12 -12.72 26.80
N ILE A 96 4.37 -13.13 26.73
CA ILE A 96 5.17 -13.00 25.51
C ILE A 96 4.94 -14.28 24.68
N PRO A 97 4.33 -14.19 23.49
CA PRO A 97 4.07 -15.38 22.68
C PRO A 97 5.38 -15.99 22.20
N TYR A 98 5.49 -17.30 22.36
CA TYR A 98 6.58 -18.03 21.72
C TYR A 98 6.40 -18.00 20.21
N THR A 99 7.39 -17.46 19.51
CA THR A 99 7.45 -17.43 18.05
C THR A 99 8.83 -17.92 17.61
N GLN A 100 8.88 -18.69 16.52
CA GLN A 100 10.16 -19.14 15.96
C GLN A 100 10.97 -17.97 15.40
N ILE A 101 10.28 -16.97 14.85
CA ILE A 101 10.87 -15.76 14.28
C ILE A 101 10.10 -14.57 14.84
N GLN A 102 10.79 -13.77 15.65
CA GLN A 102 10.31 -12.51 16.16
C GLN A 102 11.06 -11.39 15.43
N MET A 103 10.35 -10.57 14.66
CA MET A 103 10.99 -9.63 13.74
C MET A 103 11.78 -8.52 14.42
N LEU A 104 11.44 -8.12 15.65
CA LEU A 104 12.21 -7.14 16.41
C LEU A 104 13.57 -7.71 16.85
N ASP A 105 13.63 -8.98 17.24
CA ASP A 105 14.85 -9.67 17.59
C ASP A 105 15.72 -9.91 16.35
N VAL A 106 15.11 -10.31 15.22
CA VAL A 106 15.79 -10.36 13.91
C VAL A 106 16.42 -9.00 13.58
N TYR A 107 15.70 -7.90 13.78
CA TYR A 107 16.22 -6.55 13.54
C TYR A 107 17.41 -6.18 14.43
N LYS A 108 17.47 -6.67 15.67
CA LYS A 108 18.61 -6.44 16.57
C LYS A 108 19.85 -7.20 16.11
N ASP A 109 19.67 -8.37 15.51
CA ASP A 109 20.75 -9.27 15.11
C ASP A 109 21.28 -8.98 13.69
N LEU A 110 20.44 -8.45 12.79
CA LEU A 110 20.82 -8.13 11.42
C LEU A 110 21.86 -7.01 11.35
N LYS A 111 22.89 -7.20 10.52
CA LYS A 111 23.95 -6.20 10.27
C LYS A 111 23.58 -5.16 9.22
N PHE A 112 22.61 -5.48 8.35
CA PHE A 112 22.16 -4.64 7.24
C PHE A 112 23.28 -4.23 6.26
N ASP A 113 24.30 -5.07 6.12
CA ASP A 113 25.31 -4.92 5.08
C ASP A 113 24.70 -5.11 3.68
N ASN A 114 25.25 -4.40 2.68
CA ASN A 114 24.79 -4.46 1.28
C ASN A 114 25.92 -4.92 0.34
N PRO A 115 26.47 -6.12 0.52
CA PRO A 115 27.47 -6.68 -0.39
C PRO A 115 26.84 -7.06 -1.75
N ASP A 116 27.63 -7.07 -2.82
CA ASP A 116 27.16 -7.55 -4.13
C ASP A 116 27.12 -9.08 -4.19
N GLY A 117 25.91 -9.65 -4.26
CA GLY A 117 25.67 -11.10 -4.35
C GLY A 117 25.90 -11.74 -5.73
N GLY A 118 26.32 -10.97 -6.74
CA GLY A 118 26.57 -11.46 -8.09
C GLY A 118 25.36 -11.31 -9.02
N VAL A 119 24.85 -12.41 -9.59
CA VAL A 119 23.65 -12.38 -10.45
C VAL A 119 22.39 -12.07 -9.64
N TRP A 120 22.32 -12.53 -8.39
CA TRP A 120 21.32 -12.12 -7.43
C TRP A 120 21.93 -11.06 -6.50
N LYS A 121 21.67 -9.79 -6.79
CA LYS A 121 22.39 -8.66 -6.18
C LYS A 121 22.32 -8.56 -4.66
N GLN A 122 21.20 -8.96 -4.06
CA GLN A 122 20.97 -8.86 -2.62
C GLN A 122 20.99 -10.23 -1.93
N GLY A 123 21.57 -11.24 -2.57
CA GLY A 123 21.66 -12.59 -2.02
C GLY A 123 23.04 -13.20 -2.26
N TRP A 124 23.05 -14.48 -2.64
CA TRP A 124 24.26 -15.24 -2.88
C TRP A 124 24.05 -16.25 -4.00
N LYS A 125 25.14 -16.89 -4.45
CA LYS A 125 25.07 -17.98 -5.43
C LYS A 125 24.34 -19.18 -4.81
N ILE A 126 23.16 -19.50 -5.35
CA ILE A 126 22.37 -20.65 -4.93
C ILE A 126 23.00 -21.93 -5.50
N GLU A 127 23.19 -22.94 -4.65
CA GLU A 127 23.61 -24.28 -5.02
C GLU A 127 22.44 -25.25 -4.84
N VAL A 128 22.17 -26.06 -5.86
CA VAL A 128 21.03 -26.99 -5.89
C VAL A 128 21.57 -28.41 -6.02
N ASP A 129 21.13 -29.30 -5.13
CA ASP A 129 21.37 -30.73 -5.28
C ASP A 129 20.36 -31.34 -6.26
N GLU A 130 20.84 -31.84 -7.39
CA GLU A 130 19.99 -32.45 -8.42
C GLU A 130 19.29 -33.72 -7.93
N LYS A 131 19.81 -34.37 -6.89
CA LYS A 131 19.19 -35.57 -6.30
C LYS A 131 17.96 -35.26 -5.45
N MET A 132 17.72 -33.98 -5.15
CA MET A 132 16.63 -33.60 -4.28
C MET A 132 15.29 -34.03 -4.91
N TRP A 133 15.13 -33.91 -6.24
CA TRP A 133 13.90 -34.27 -6.95
C TRP A 133 14.07 -35.55 -7.77
N ASN A 134 13.06 -36.42 -7.74
CA ASN A 134 13.05 -37.69 -8.46
C ASN A 134 11.65 -38.03 -8.99
N LYS A 135 11.46 -39.23 -9.56
CA LYS A 135 10.17 -39.64 -10.13
C LYS A 135 9.04 -39.70 -9.11
N GLU A 136 9.34 -40.05 -7.86
CA GLU A 136 8.40 -40.17 -6.74
C GLU A 136 8.24 -38.84 -5.99
N HIS A 137 9.24 -37.95 -6.07
CA HIS A 137 9.27 -36.64 -5.42
C HIS A 137 9.60 -35.53 -6.42
N LYS A 138 8.58 -35.08 -7.18
CA LYS A 138 8.72 -34.03 -8.20
C LYS A 138 8.50 -32.64 -7.62
N LEU A 139 9.28 -31.67 -8.09
CA LEU A 139 8.97 -30.24 -7.90
C LEU A 139 7.69 -29.87 -8.66
N LYS A 140 6.72 -29.29 -7.95
CA LYS A 140 5.50 -28.76 -8.54
C LYS A 140 5.69 -27.27 -8.80
N VAL A 141 5.59 -26.87 -10.06
CA VAL A 141 5.74 -25.47 -10.49
C VAL A 141 4.38 -24.93 -10.92
N PHE A 142 3.98 -23.82 -10.31
CA PHE A 142 2.77 -23.08 -10.68
C PHE A 142 3.19 -21.74 -11.27
N VAL A 143 2.92 -21.55 -12.57
CA VAL A 143 3.09 -20.25 -13.23
C VAL A 143 1.79 -19.49 -13.04
N ILE A 144 1.85 -18.30 -12.45
CA ILE A 144 0.69 -17.51 -12.08
C ILE A 144 0.70 -16.21 -12.90
N PRO A 145 -0.05 -16.15 -14.02
CA PRO A 145 -0.23 -14.90 -14.76
C PRO A 145 -0.99 -13.86 -13.93
N HIS A 146 -0.49 -12.63 -13.94
CA HIS A 146 -1.09 -11.48 -13.25
C HIS A 146 -0.80 -10.19 -14.03
N SER A 147 -1.52 -9.11 -13.69
CA SER A 147 -1.22 -7.76 -14.15
C SER A 147 -1.45 -6.81 -12.99
N HIS A 148 -0.40 -6.11 -12.56
CA HIS A 148 -0.53 -5.08 -11.53
C HIS A 148 -1.06 -3.80 -12.16
N ASN A 149 -2.17 -3.28 -11.65
CA ASN A 149 -2.88 -2.15 -12.22
C ASN A 149 -3.03 -1.06 -11.15
N ASP A 150 -2.13 -0.09 -11.14
CA ASP A 150 -2.18 1.02 -10.17
C ASP A 150 -3.44 1.89 -10.39
N PRO A 151 -4.34 2.02 -9.40
CA PRO A 151 -5.51 2.89 -9.49
C PRO A 151 -5.13 4.37 -9.26
N GLY A 152 -4.14 4.85 -10.03
CA GLY A 152 -3.50 6.14 -9.88
C GLY A 152 -2.03 6.02 -9.49
N TRP A 153 -1.13 6.50 -10.34
CA TRP A 153 0.31 6.62 -10.08
C TRP A 153 0.90 7.71 -10.98
N VAL A 154 1.49 7.33 -12.12
CA VAL A 154 1.95 8.28 -13.15
C VAL A 154 0.79 8.85 -13.98
N LYS A 155 -0.28 8.07 -14.13
CA LYS A 155 -1.55 8.49 -14.74
C LYS A 155 -2.66 8.45 -13.71
N THR A 156 -3.75 9.16 -13.99
CA THR A 156 -4.97 9.08 -13.21
C THR A 156 -5.66 7.73 -13.39
N PHE A 157 -6.60 7.41 -12.50
CA PHE A 157 -7.43 6.21 -12.59
C PHE A 157 -8.11 6.10 -13.96
N ASP A 158 -8.80 7.16 -14.40
CA ASP A 158 -9.56 7.14 -15.66
C ASP A 158 -8.66 7.00 -16.89
N GLU A 159 -7.49 7.63 -16.88
CA GLU A 159 -6.52 7.49 -17.98
C GLU A 159 -5.98 6.07 -18.07
N TYR A 160 -5.65 5.44 -16.94
CA TYR A 160 -5.26 4.02 -16.92
C TYR A 160 -6.41 3.12 -17.39
N TYR A 161 -7.60 3.35 -16.86
CA TYR A 161 -8.77 2.55 -17.16
C TYR A 161 -9.08 2.52 -18.66
N ASN A 162 -9.21 3.71 -19.26
CA ASN A 162 -9.61 3.86 -20.64
C ASN A 162 -8.52 3.42 -21.63
N ALA A 163 -7.24 3.70 -21.31
CA ALA A 163 -6.15 3.41 -22.24
C ALA A 163 -5.63 1.96 -22.15
N GLN A 164 -5.73 1.32 -20.97
CA GLN A 164 -5.02 0.07 -20.68
C GLN A 164 -5.92 -0.95 -19.97
N THR A 165 -6.39 -0.66 -18.76
CA THR A 165 -6.98 -1.68 -17.87
C THR A 165 -8.23 -2.32 -18.46
N ARG A 166 -9.09 -1.53 -19.09
CA ARG A 166 -10.29 -2.04 -19.77
C ARG A 166 -9.95 -3.07 -20.86
N ASN A 167 -8.89 -2.83 -21.63
CA ASN A 167 -8.44 -3.74 -22.69
C ASN A 167 -7.82 -5.01 -22.10
N ILE A 168 -7.07 -4.88 -21.00
CA ILE A 168 -6.52 -6.04 -20.27
C ILE A 168 -7.65 -6.95 -19.79
N LEU A 169 -8.70 -6.40 -19.16
CA LEU A 169 -9.84 -7.17 -18.66
C LEU A 169 -10.65 -7.81 -19.80
N ASN A 170 -10.90 -7.10 -20.90
CA ASN A 170 -11.56 -7.66 -22.07
C ASN A 170 -10.78 -8.87 -22.63
N ASN A 171 -9.48 -8.69 -22.86
CA ASN A 171 -8.62 -9.74 -23.39
C ASN A 171 -8.48 -10.90 -22.41
N MET A 172 -8.47 -10.64 -21.10
CA MET A 172 -8.46 -11.69 -20.08
C MET A 172 -9.66 -12.62 -20.26
N VAL A 173 -10.87 -12.10 -20.40
CA VAL A 173 -12.09 -12.92 -20.57
C VAL A 173 -12.04 -13.74 -21.86
N GLU A 174 -11.66 -13.10 -22.96
CA GLU A 174 -11.53 -13.77 -24.27
C GLU A 174 -10.51 -14.91 -24.20
N GLN A 175 -9.28 -14.61 -23.74
CA GLN A 175 -8.20 -15.57 -23.71
C GLN A 175 -8.42 -16.71 -22.70
N LEU A 176 -9.07 -16.44 -21.56
CA LEU A 176 -9.43 -17.51 -20.60
C LEU A 176 -10.55 -18.41 -21.13
N SER A 177 -11.44 -17.89 -21.97
CA SER A 177 -12.52 -18.67 -22.59
C SER A 177 -12.03 -19.63 -23.67
N GLU A 178 -10.90 -19.33 -24.33
CA GLU A 178 -10.31 -20.18 -25.38
C GLU A 178 -9.65 -21.46 -24.84
N ASP A 179 -9.05 -21.43 -23.65
CA ASP A 179 -8.36 -22.58 -23.06
C ASP A 179 -8.62 -22.66 -21.55
N PRO A 180 -9.39 -23.66 -21.08
CA PRO A 180 -9.77 -23.79 -19.66
C PRO A 180 -8.58 -24.07 -18.73
N ARG A 181 -7.39 -24.39 -19.27
CA ARG A 181 -6.15 -24.55 -18.50
C ARG A 181 -5.54 -23.22 -18.12
N ARG A 182 -5.82 -22.14 -18.87
CA ARG A 182 -5.30 -20.81 -18.57
C ARG A 182 -5.89 -20.33 -17.23
N LYS A 183 -5.08 -19.55 -16.51
CA LYS A 183 -5.40 -18.97 -15.20
C LYS A 183 -4.88 -17.55 -15.18
N PHE A 184 -5.57 -16.69 -14.45
CA PHE A 184 -5.16 -15.30 -14.25
C PHE A 184 -5.67 -14.84 -12.89
N ILE A 185 -4.87 -14.07 -12.15
CA ILE A 185 -5.30 -13.45 -10.90
C ILE A 185 -5.47 -11.93 -11.09
N TRP A 186 -6.51 -11.38 -10.47
CA TRP A 186 -6.81 -9.96 -10.46
C TRP A 186 -6.92 -9.45 -9.03
N ALA A 187 -6.35 -8.28 -8.73
CA ALA A 187 -6.34 -7.73 -7.38
C ALA A 187 -7.19 -6.45 -7.25
N GLU A 188 -7.11 -5.53 -8.21
CA GLU A 188 -7.64 -4.18 -8.06
C GLU A 188 -9.14 -4.11 -8.40
N ILE A 189 -9.97 -4.35 -7.38
CA ILE A 189 -11.44 -4.38 -7.52
C ILE A 189 -12.03 -3.04 -7.97
N SER A 190 -11.35 -1.91 -7.73
CA SER A 190 -11.79 -0.59 -8.20
C SER A 190 -11.95 -0.56 -9.73
N PHE A 191 -10.95 -1.03 -10.48
CA PHE A 191 -11.05 -1.15 -11.93
C PHE A 191 -12.01 -2.25 -12.37
N PHE A 192 -11.98 -3.40 -11.70
CA PHE A 192 -12.87 -4.52 -12.04
C PHE A 192 -14.33 -4.13 -11.89
N ALA A 193 -14.70 -3.41 -10.83
CA ALA A 193 -16.07 -2.96 -10.58
C ALA A 193 -16.54 -1.94 -11.63
N THR A 194 -15.68 -0.98 -12.02
CA THR A 194 -15.98 -0.05 -13.12
C THR A 194 -16.25 -0.79 -14.42
N TRP A 195 -15.35 -1.72 -14.78
CA TRP A 195 -15.51 -2.55 -15.97
C TRP A 195 -16.73 -3.47 -15.92
N TRP A 196 -16.98 -4.10 -14.78
CA TRP A 196 -18.14 -4.97 -14.56
C TRP A 196 -19.45 -4.23 -14.81
N ASN A 197 -19.54 -2.96 -14.42
CA ASN A 197 -20.74 -2.15 -14.62
C ASN A 197 -21.01 -1.82 -16.10
N GLU A 198 -19.99 -1.87 -16.97
CA GLU A 198 -20.13 -1.66 -18.42
C GLU A 198 -20.60 -2.92 -19.15
N LEU A 199 -20.45 -4.10 -18.56
CA LEU A 199 -20.82 -5.36 -19.20
C LEU A 199 -22.34 -5.55 -19.28
N ASP A 200 -22.78 -6.09 -20.41
CA ASP A 200 -24.12 -6.64 -20.56
C ASP A 200 -24.28 -7.94 -19.76
N GLN A 201 -25.48 -8.52 -19.80
CA GLN A 201 -25.78 -9.72 -19.03
C GLN A 201 -24.93 -10.91 -19.48
N ASP A 202 -24.75 -11.08 -20.80
CA ASP A 202 -23.99 -12.20 -21.36
C ASP A 202 -22.50 -12.13 -21.02
N GLY A 203 -21.90 -10.93 -21.04
CA GLY A 203 -20.54 -10.69 -20.58
C GLY A 203 -20.36 -11.02 -19.10
N LYS A 204 -21.32 -10.61 -18.26
CA LYS A 204 -21.30 -10.93 -16.82
C LYS A 204 -21.39 -12.43 -16.56
N GLU A 205 -22.25 -13.15 -17.28
CA GLU A 205 -22.35 -14.61 -17.13
C GLU A 205 -21.09 -15.33 -17.61
N THR A 206 -20.44 -14.83 -18.67
CA THR A 206 -19.16 -15.38 -19.16
C THR A 206 -18.06 -15.29 -18.10
N VAL A 207 -18.01 -14.19 -17.36
CA VAL A 207 -17.00 -13.94 -16.31
C VAL A 207 -17.27 -14.74 -15.03
N LYS A 208 -18.54 -15.01 -14.71
CA LYS A 208 -18.91 -15.80 -13.52
C LYS A 208 -18.62 -17.30 -13.67
N ARG A 209 -18.61 -17.79 -14.90
CA ARG A 209 -18.41 -19.20 -15.24
C ARG A 209 -16.97 -19.64 -14.99
#